data_AF-A0A368KST2-F1
#
_entry.id   AF-A0A368KST2-F1
#
_cell.length_a   1.000
_cell.length_b   1.000
_cell.length_c   1.000
_cell.angle_alpha   90.00
_cell.angle_beta   90.00
_cell.angle_gamma   90.00
#
_symmetry.space_group_name_H-M   'P 1'
#
loop_
_entity.id
_entity.type
_entity.pdbx_description
1 polymer ?
#
loop_
_entity_poly.entity_id
_entity_poly.type
_entity_poly.pdbx_seq_one_letter_code
_entity_poly.pdbx_strand_id
1 'polypeptide(L)'
;MQPTSDNPFESPTVLEQIPPSPDQEQSLEDQMPSLVALTWMLFLFTATIHGMVSLNLGIPWMGFVSILSGAAGFVVLYPSPLAWGLGLGYASLMSLVMLVASAVGFTESRPPTLYELSPLVLYFLIVAILLKTSRRYYFDSPEQSEPEEG
;
A
#
# COMPACT_ATOMS: atom_id res chain seq x y z
N MET A 1 -23.58 -66.26 4.09
CA MET A 1 -22.39 -66.10 4.95
C MET A 1 -21.79 -64.75 4.59
N GLN A 2 -21.90 -63.80 5.50
CA GLN A 2 -21.55 -62.40 5.30
C GLN A 2 -20.69 -62.03 6.49
N PRO A 3 -19.41 -61.67 6.31
CA PRO A 3 -18.62 -61.17 7.42
C PRO A 3 -19.07 -59.73 7.70
N THR A 4 -19.65 -59.53 8.89
CA THR A 4 -19.76 -58.24 9.56
C THR A 4 -18.35 -57.80 9.94
N SER A 5 -17.74 -56.91 9.15
CA SER A 5 -16.53 -56.19 9.55
C SER A 5 -16.94 -54.87 10.20
N ASP A 6 -17.45 -54.93 11.43
CA ASP A 6 -17.46 -53.78 12.34
C ASP A 6 -16.04 -53.65 12.90
N ASN A 7 -15.13 -53.05 12.13
CA ASN A 7 -13.85 -52.62 12.66
C ASN A 7 -14.02 -51.21 13.25
N PRO A 8 -14.01 -51.02 14.58
CA PRO A 8 -14.15 -49.71 15.20
C PRO A 8 -12.89 -48.83 15.04
N PHE A 9 -11.85 -49.34 14.37
CA PHE A 9 -10.61 -48.62 14.05
C PHE A 9 -10.46 -48.28 12.57
N GLU A 10 -11.54 -48.32 11.77
CA GLU A 10 -11.54 -47.59 10.50
C GLU A 10 -11.53 -46.09 10.83
N SER A 11 -10.31 -45.56 11.01
CA SER A 11 -10.03 -44.14 11.03
C SER A 11 -10.74 -43.52 9.83
N PRO A 12 -11.48 -42.41 10.00
CA PRO A 12 -12.19 -41.78 8.90
C PRO A 12 -11.18 -41.59 7.78
N THR A 13 -11.54 -42.12 6.61
CA THR A 13 -10.85 -41.94 5.34
C THR A 13 -10.17 -40.58 5.39
N VAL A 14 -8.84 -40.61 5.42
CA VAL A 14 -7.99 -39.42 5.33
C VAL A 14 -8.68 -38.53 4.32
N LEU A 15 -9.23 -37.39 4.77
CA LEU A 15 -9.72 -36.36 3.88
C LEU A 15 -8.60 -36.20 2.87
N GLU A 16 -8.83 -36.63 1.63
CA GLU A 16 -7.89 -36.40 0.56
C GLU A 16 -7.66 -34.90 0.59
N GLN A 17 -6.54 -34.50 1.20
CA GLN A 17 -6.03 -33.15 1.07
C GLN A 17 -5.79 -33.07 -0.42
N ILE A 18 -6.77 -32.50 -1.12
CA ILE A 18 -6.61 -32.07 -2.49
C ILE A 18 -5.28 -31.32 -2.46
N PRO A 19 -4.21 -31.84 -3.06
CA PRO A 19 -2.94 -31.13 -3.05
C PRO A 19 -3.26 -29.73 -3.58
N PRO A 20 -2.84 -28.66 -2.89
CA PRO A 20 -3.13 -27.31 -3.34
C PRO A 20 -2.71 -27.26 -4.80
N SER A 21 -3.66 -26.87 -5.66
CA SER A 21 -3.41 -26.84 -7.10
C SER A 21 -2.14 -26.03 -7.31
N PRO A 22 -1.10 -26.56 -7.99
CA PRO A 22 0.19 -25.88 -8.13
C PRO A 22 0.09 -24.55 -8.89
N ASP A 23 -1.08 -24.24 -9.45
CA ASP A 23 -1.41 -23.00 -10.17
C ASP A 23 -2.17 -21.97 -9.31
N GLN A 24 -2.41 -22.24 -8.03
CA GLN A 24 -3.14 -21.33 -7.15
C GLN A 24 -2.22 -20.18 -6.69
N GLU A 25 -1.99 -19.22 -7.59
CA GLU A 25 -1.47 -17.84 -7.43
C GLU A 25 -0.83 -17.50 -6.06
N GLN A 26 0.13 -18.30 -5.58
CA GLN A 26 0.77 -18.14 -4.26
C GLN A 26 1.67 -16.91 -4.13
N SER A 27 1.70 -16.04 -5.14
CA SER A 27 2.67 -14.93 -5.18
C SER A 27 2.11 -13.58 -4.75
N LEU A 28 0.79 -13.36 -4.72
CA LEU A 28 0.23 -12.01 -4.57
C LEU A 28 -0.27 -11.66 -3.17
N GLU A 29 -0.88 -12.60 -2.44
CA GLU A 29 -1.31 -12.37 -1.04
C GLU A 29 -0.12 -12.12 -0.11
N ASP A 30 1.00 -12.86 -0.29
CA ASP A 30 2.23 -12.65 0.50
C ASP A 30 2.94 -11.32 0.18
N GLN A 31 2.76 -10.77 -1.02
CA GLN A 31 3.34 -9.48 -1.41
C GLN A 31 2.55 -8.28 -0.86
N MET A 32 1.29 -8.44 -0.47
CA MET A 32 0.42 -7.33 -0.07
C MET A 32 0.88 -6.59 1.20
N PRO A 33 1.16 -7.27 2.33
CA PRO A 33 1.69 -6.61 3.52
C PRO A 33 3.00 -5.87 3.24
N SER A 34 3.82 -6.41 2.33
CA SER A 34 5.08 -5.80 1.94
C SER A 34 4.89 -4.50 1.15
N LEU A 35 3.87 -4.40 0.29
CA LEU A 35 3.57 -3.19 -0.49
C LEU A 35 2.96 -2.08 0.38
N VAL A 36 2.11 -2.43 1.34
CA VAL A 36 1.56 -1.48 2.32
C VAL A 36 2.68 -0.93 3.21
N ALA A 37 3.55 -1.81 3.73
CA ALA A 37 4.72 -1.41 4.51
C ALA A 37 5.69 -0.55 3.69
N LEU A 38 5.94 -0.90 2.43
CA LEU A 38 6.74 -0.09 1.52
C LEU A 38 6.13 1.30 1.31
N THR A 39 4.81 1.38 1.11
CA THR A 39 4.12 2.66 0.94
C THR A 39 4.26 3.55 2.18
N TRP A 40 4.11 2.97 3.36
CA TRP A 40 4.35 3.66 4.63
C TRP A 40 5.81 4.16 4.76
N MET A 41 6.79 3.31 4.45
CA MET A 41 8.21 3.69 4.47
C MET A 41 8.50 4.84 3.49
N LEU A 42 7.90 4.82 2.29
CA LEU A 42 8.03 5.91 1.33
C LEU A 42 7.45 7.22 1.89
N PHE A 43 6.27 7.18 2.51
CA PHE A 43 5.69 8.36 3.17
C PHE A 43 6.59 8.92 4.28
N LEU A 44 7.17 8.04 5.11
CA LEU A 44 8.13 8.45 6.15
C LEU A 44 9.40 9.07 5.56
N PHE A 45 9.89 8.53 4.45
CA PHE A 45 11.05 9.08 3.77
C PHE A 45 10.74 10.50 3.23
N THR A 46 9.58 10.68 2.60
CA THR A 46 9.13 12.01 2.15
C THR A 46 8.93 12.97 3.31
N ALA A 47 8.36 12.51 4.43
CA ALA A 47 8.22 13.30 5.66
C ALA A 47 9.59 13.75 6.17
N THR A 48 10.58 12.86 6.16
CA THR A 48 11.95 13.18 6.60
C THR A 48 12.59 14.24 5.70
N ILE A 49 12.43 14.14 4.37
CA ILE A 49 12.95 15.15 3.44
C ILE A 49 12.31 16.51 3.74
N HIS A 50 10.98 16.59 3.86
CA HIS A 50 10.30 17.85 4.19
C HIS A 50 10.72 18.42 5.56
N GLY A 51 10.94 17.55 6.56
CA GLY A 51 11.45 17.94 7.86
C GLY A 51 12.86 18.53 7.78
N MET A 52 13.76 17.88 7.03
CA MET A 52 15.11 18.39 6.78
C MET A 52 15.08 19.73 6.06
N VAL A 53 14.20 19.91 5.07
CA VAL A 53 14.02 21.20 4.38
C VAL A 53 13.58 22.28 5.36
N SER A 54 12.62 21.97 6.22
CA SER A 54 12.10 22.92 7.20
C SER A 54 13.20 23.41 8.15
N LEU A 55 14.03 22.49 8.64
CA LEU A 55 15.12 22.79 9.56
C LEU A 55 16.29 23.50 8.88
N ASN A 56 16.72 23.03 7.71
CA ASN A 56 17.92 23.55 7.03
C ASN A 56 17.68 24.87 6.30
N LEU A 57 16.48 25.08 5.73
CA LEU A 57 16.13 26.29 4.99
C LEU A 57 15.25 27.26 5.80
N GLY A 58 14.85 26.89 7.02
CA GLY A 58 14.00 27.71 7.87
C GLY A 58 12.58 27.91 7.33
N ILE A 59 12.07 26.98 6.53
CA ILE A 59 10.75 27.07 5.91
C ILE A 59 9.73 26.31 6.78
N PRO A 60 8.93 26.98 7.63
CA PRO A 60 8.08 26.30 8.62
C PRO A 60 6.94 25.50 7.99
N TRP A 61 6.42 25.94 6.83
CA TRP A 61 5.38 25.22 6.10
C TRP A 61 5.81 23.79 5.71
N MET A 62 7.09 23.58 5.38
CA MET A 62 7.60 22.25 5.07
C MET A 62 7.60 21.32 6.30
N GLY A 63 7.71 21.87 7.51
CA GLY A 63 7.56 21.11 8.74
C GLY A 63 6.13 20.61 8.94
N PHE A 64 5.12 21.42 8.58
CA PHE A 64 3.73 20.98 8.58
C PHE A 64 3.48 19.89 7.54
N VAL A 65 4.02 20.05 6.32
CA VAL A 65 3.95 19.03 5.27
C VAL A 65 4.63 17.72 5.70
N SER A 66 5.73 17.80 6.44
CA SER A 66 6.41 16.63 7.04
C SER A 66 5.48 15.85 7.97
N ILE A 67 4.83 16.54 8.91
CA ILE A 67 3.87 15.93 9.84
C ILE A 67 2.71 15.29 9.09
N LEU A 68 2.14 16.00 8.11
CA LEU A 68 1.05 15.45 7.29
C LEU A 68 1.48 14.23 6.46
N SER A 69 2.70 14.22 5.92
CA SER A 69 3.24 13.07 5.19
C SER A 69 3.39 11.85 6.09
N GLY A 70 3.88 12.05 7.33
CA GLY A 70 3.95 10.99 8.33
C GLY A 70 2.57 10.45 8.69
N ALA A 71 1.61 11.35 8.96
CA ALA A 71 0.23 10.99 9.28
C ALA A 71 -0.44 10.21 8.12
N ALA A 72 -0.28 10.68 6.88
CA ALA A 72 -0.80 9.99 5.70
C ALA A 72 -0.21 8.58 5.55
N GLY A 73 1.09 8.41 5.80
CA GLY A 73 1.72 7.10 5.86
C GLY A 73 1.06 6.18 6.89
N PHE A 74 0.86 6.66 8.12
CA PHE A 74 0.20 5.86 9.17
C PHE A 74 -1.24 5.50 8.82
N VAL A 75 -1.98 6.41 8.20
CA VAL A 75 -3.36 6.16 7.74
C VAL A 75 -3.40 5.00 6.75
N VAL A 76 -2.44 4.90 5.82
CA VAL A 76 -2.39 3.83 4.80
C VAL A 76 -2.18 2.43 5.42
N LEU A 77 -1.66 2.33 6.66
CA LEU A 77 -1.57 1.04 7.36
C LEU A 77 -2.94 0.50 7.78
N TYR A 78 -3.97 1.34 7.86
CA TYR A 78 -5.31 0.91 8.23
C TYR A 78 -6.01 0.25 7.03
N PRO A 79 -6.49 -1.00 7.15
CA PRO A 79 -7.08 -1.76 6.05
C PRO A 79 -8.52 -1.27 5.76
N SER A 80 -8.65 -0.05 5.26
CA SER A 80 -9.94 0.57 4.89
C SER A 80 -9.83 1.28 3.54
N PRO A 81 -10.86 1.15 2.67
CA PRO A 81 -10.91 1.88 1.41
C PRO A 81 -10.81 3.40 1.59
N LEU A 82 -11.37 3.92 2.69
CA LEU A 82 -11.33 5.34 3.02
C LEU A 82 -9.92 5.78 3.38
N ALA A 83 -9.22 5.01 4.22
CA ALA A 83 -7.84 5.29 4.61
C ALA A 83 -6.89 5.22 3.40
N TRP A 84 -7.09 4.24 2.54
CA TRP A 84 -6.38 4.12 1.27
C TRP A 84 -6.66 5.32 0.34
N GLY A 85 -7.92 5.72 0.20
CA GLY A 85 -8.32 6.87 -0.62
C GLY A 85 -7.74 8.20 -0.10
N LEU A 86 -7.68 8.38 1.21
CA LEU A 86 -7.01 9.52 1.84
C LEU A 86 -5.51 9.53 1.51
N GLY A 87 -4.84 8.38 1.60
CA GLY A 87 -3.43 8.24 1.23
C GLY A 87 -3.17 8.59 -0.25
N LEU A 88 -4.00 8.05 -1.16
CA LEU A 88 -3.89 8.33 -2.59
C LEU A 88 -4.17 9.79 -2.91
N GLY A 89 -5.23 10.36 -2.33
CA GLY A 89 -5.62 11.75 -2.53
C GLY A 89 -4.52 12.71 -2.05
N TYR A 90 -3.97 12.44 -0.87
CA TYR A 90 -2.85 13.21 -0.32
C TYR A 90 -1.60 13.10 -1.22
N ALA A 91 -1.18 11.89 -1.61
CA ALA A 91 -0.02 11.71 -2.47
C ALA A 91 -0.21 12.38 -3.84
N SER A 92 -1.41 12.30 -4.41
CA SER A 92 -1.73 12.92 -5.70
C SER A 92 -1.71 14.45 -5.63
N LEU A 93 -2.29 15.02 -4.56
CA LEU A 93 -2.24 16.46 -4.29
C LEU A 93 -0.79 16.93 -4.13
N MET A 94 0.01 16.21 -3.35
CA MET A 94 1.40 16.55 -3.12
C MET A 94 2.27 16.42 -4.37
N SER A 95 2.03 15.41 -5.22
CA SER A 95 2.66 15.32 -6.55
C SER A 95 2.39 16.57 -7.38
N LEU A 96 1.13 17.04 -7.40
CA LEU A 96 0.77 18.25 -8.14
C LEU A 96 1.44 19.50 -7.55
N VAL A 97 1.42 19.65 -6.23
CA VAL A 97 2.08 20.78 -5.53
C VAL A 97 3.57 20.80 -5.84
N MET A 98 4.25 19.67 -5.74
CA MET A 98 5.69 19.57 -6.00
C MET A 98 6.03 19.76 -7.48
N LEU A 99 5.16 19.30 -8.39
CA LEU A 99 5.32 19.53 -9.83
C LEU A 99 5.21 21.02 -10.16
N VAL A 100 4.22 21.72 -9.60
CA VAL A 100 4.04 23.17 -9.78
C VAL A 100 5.22 23.93 -9.16
N ALA A 101 5.64 23.57 -7.95
CA ALA A 101 6.80 24.18 -7.29
C ALA A 101 8.07 24.01 -8.13
N SER A 102 8.32 22.80 -8.66
CA SER A 102 9.45 22.52 -9.53
C SER A 102 9.39 23.34 -10.82
N ALA A 103 8.21 23.43 -11.45
CA ALA A 103 8.01 24.19 -12.68
C ALA A 103 8.29 25.70 -12.48
N VAL A 104 7.84 26.27 -11.36
CA VAL A 104 8.16 27.67 -10.99
C VAL A 104 9.66 27.82 -10.75
N GLY A 105 10.30 26.89 -10.04
CA GLY A 105 11.75 26.89 -9.79
C GLY A 105 12.59 26.90 -11.08
N PHE A 106 12.17 26.15 -12.10
CA PHE A 106 12.81 26.15 -13.42
C PHE A 106 12.75 27.52 -14.12
N THR A 107 11.67 28.29 -13.92
CA THR A 107 11.55 29.63 -14.52
C THR A 107 12.42 30.69 -13.81
N GLU A 108 12.74 30.47 -12.53
CA GLU A 108 13.53 31.43 -11.74
C GLU A 108 15.05 31.28 -11.88
N SER A 109 15.52 30.44 -12.83
CA SER A 109 16.96 30.20 -13.09
C SER A 109 17.75 29.72 -11.86
N ARG A 110 17.07 29.07 -10.91
CA ARG A 110 17.72 28.39 -9.78
C ARG A 110 17.79 26.90 -10.10
N PRO A 111 18.91 26.21 -9.82
CA PRO A 111 18.97 24.77 -10.04
C PRO A 111 17.89 24.09 -9.21
N PRO A 112 17.13 23.13 -9.77
CA PRO A 112 16.15 22.38 -9.01
C PRO A 112 16.88 21.72 -7.84
N THR A 113 16.46 22.05 -6.63
CA THR A 113 17.13 21.54 -5.44
C THR A 113 16.78 20.05 -5.29
N LEU A 114 17.72 19.24 -4.78
CA LEU A 114 17.45 17.82 -4.45
C LEU A 114 16.19 17.67 -3.58
N TYR A 115 15.88 18.72 -2.82
CA TYR A 115 14.72 18.82 -1.96
C TYR A 115 13.37 18.95 -2.66
N GLU A 116 13.33 19.32 -3.95
CA GLU A 116 12.08 19.44 -4.72
C GLU A 116 11.81 18.20 -5.58
N LEU A 117 12.84 17.72 -6.30
CA LEU A 117 12.70 16.58 -7.20
C LEU A 117 12.55 15.24 -6.45
N SER A 118 13.26 15.05 -5.33
CA SER A 118 13.19 13.79 -4.58
C SER A 118 11.79 13.51 -4.01
N PRO A 119 11.12 14.45 -3.31
CA PRO A 119 9.74 14.25 -2.87
C PRO A 119 8.76 14.00 -4.03
N LEU A 120 8.93 14.70 -5.15
CA LEU A 120 8.07 14.52 -6.33
C LEU A 120 8.14 13.07 -6.86
N VAL A 121 9.34 12.53 -7.02
CA VAL A 121 9.53 11.14 -7.48
C VAL A 121 8.92 10.15 -6.47
N LEU A 122 9.10 10.40 -5.17
CA LEU A 122 8.53 9.55 -4.12
C LEU A 122 7.01 9.56 -4.15
N TYR A 123 6.36 10.72 -4.32
CA TYR A 123 4.91 10.78 -4.42
C TYR A 123 4.38 10.09 -5.69
N PHE A 124 5.07 10.17 -6.83
CA PHE A 124 4.70 9.38 -8.01
C PHE A 124 4.81 7.88 -7.76
N LEU A 125 5.85 7.42 -7.07
CA LEU A 125 5.99 6.01 -6.69
C LEU A 125 4.88 5.56 -5.74
N ILE A 126 4.56 6.36 -4.73
CA ILE A 126 3.46 6.10 -3.80
C ILE A 126 2.14 5.99 -4.56
N VAL A 127 1.84 6.93 -5.46
CA VAL A 127 0.62 6.88 -6.29
C VAL A 127 0.59 5.61 -7.14
N ALA A 128 1.71 5.27 -7.79
CA ALA A 128 1.79 4.06 -8.62
C ALA A 128 1.56 2.78 -7.81
N ILE A 129 2.16 2.66 -6.62
CA ILE A 129 1.96 1.51 -5.73
C ILE A 129 0.52 1.44 -5.27
N LEU A 130 -0.03 2.55 -4.78
CA LEU A 130 -1.42 2.62 -4.33
C LEU A 130 -2.34 2.19 -5.48
N LEU A 131 -2.23 2.78 -6.68
CA LEU A 131 -3.08 2.43 -7.83
C LEU A 131 -2.97 0.95 -8.22
N LYS A 132 -1.77 0.35 -8.14
CA LYS A 132 -1.59 -1.09 -8.40
C LYS A 132 -2.30 -1.95 -7.35
N THR A 133 -2.32 -1.51 -6.09
CA THR A 133 -2.96 -2.23 -4.97
C THR A 133 -4.48 -2.01 -4.87
N SER A 134 -5.02 -0.94 -5.47
CA SER A 134 -6.40 -0.45 -5.25
C SER A 134 -7.49 -1.42 -5.69
N ARG A 135 -7.39 -1.92 -6.92
CA ARG A 135 -8.46 -2.71 -7.56
C ARG A 135 -8.64 -4.08 -6.92
N ARG A 136 -7.53 -4.76 -6.62
CA ARG A 136 -7.54 -6.18 -6.22
C ARG A 136 -7.78 -6.41 -4.72
N TYR A 137 -7.55 -5.40 -3.86
CA TYR A 137 -7.63 -5.54 -2.41
C TYR A 137 -8.93 -4.99 -1.79
N TYR A 138 -9.47 -3.88 -2.32
CA TYR A 138 -10.62 -3.21 -1.73
C TYR A 138 -11.92 -3.36 -2.54
N PHE A 139 -11.83 -3.68 -3.83
CA PHE A 139 -12.99 -3.77 -4.72
C PHE A 139 -13.28 -5.19 -5.21
N ASP A 140 -12.24 -6.02 -5.35
CA ASP A 140 -12.37 -7.41 -5.83
C ASP A 140 -12.24 -8.47 -4.72
N SER A 141 -12.28 -8.12 -3.42
CA SER A 141 -12.23 -9.12 -2.34
C SER A 141 -13.40 -10.10 -2.46
N PRO A 142 -13.14 -11.40 -2.65
CA PRO A 142 -14.19 -12.42 -2.80
C PRO A 142 -14.76 -12.79 -1.43
N GLU A 143 -15.46 -11.87 -0.77
CA GLU A 143 -16.24 -12.13 0.45
C GLU A 143 -17.76 -12.08 0.18
N GLN A 144 -18.19 -12.53 -1.00
CA GLN A 144 -19.62 -12.70 -1.32
C GLN A 144 -19.97 -14.05 -1.96
N SER A 145 -19.14 -15.08 -1.79
CA SER A 145 -19.65 -16.45 -1.93
C SER A 145 -20.24 -16.87 -0.59
N GLU A 146 -21.50 -16.48 -0.35
CA GLU A 146 -22.35 -17.21 0.59
C GLU A 146 -22.29 -18.70 0.22
N PRO A 147 -22.10 -19.63 1.18
CA PRO A 147 -22.37 -21.02 0.89
C PRO A 147 -23.87 -21.12 0.60
N GLU A 148 -24.25 -21.50 -0.61
CA GLU A 148 -25.59 -22.01 -0.87
C GLU A 148 -25.78 -23.21 0.06
N GLU A 149 -26.46 -22.99 1.19
CA GLU A 149 -27.03 -24.08 1.99
C GLU A 149 -28.00 -24.83 1.07
N GLY A 150 -27.70 -26.11 0.87
CA GLY A 150 -28.44 -27.02 -0.02
C GLY A 150 -29.83 -27.44 0.48
#